data_AF-J4WJ51-F1
#
_entry.id   AF-J4WJ51-F1
#
_cell.length_a   1.000
_cell.length_b   1.000
_cell.length_c   1.000
_cell.angle_alpha   90.00
_cell.angle_beta   90.00
_cell.angle_gamma   90.00
#
_symmetry.space_group_name_H-M   'P 1'
#
loop_
_entity.id
_entity.type
_entity.pdbx_description
1 polymer ?
#
loop_
_entity_poly.entity_id
_entity_poly.type
_entity_poly.pdbx_seq_one_letter_code
_entity_poly.pdbx_strand_id
1 'polypeptide(L)'
;MPLTVDEAWSLIDDALKSLQSCRFLSVREQKKVLHALRTLQASPSEMDDPNQLRSPSMQKRRKFYGFLRMVLHSCGPNGVLVAAISLTQTTVSGMTNDHRNALGRKLASHKDWQLPANPHLQSFVAQLRAINPVGGTFLCQELDSHNHRPGTPGAQEKRNNRGPSMTPSRHIMWVGIPTGPDTMKHNPYLHVPICFKDLEIFEEVDSPFGAVSKDLMGDLKDKLGPLFLEFDDDKARNVVYVHQSVLMILFVARLLNATVEFYNWKSDKEAFTRKALASNHDQVLLFISNTSCDETAEDLYRVTDYLEAVRANVRVYPTKSEWSWTLQKVGDIRTLDDLAQGSNTWRPKTCFGVGECLLTQPQGGKMVLKRSHSCAGREVQVVAMTKRDKLLCKAPVPDQTAKYKKRGRYQGVQLHRFLYFHQEYVPTFRKTGEFRVWVCGGRVVCAFRTKEDENLPGKPMALRQLDINEYNDFNWYSPDKCTRKQKHDELLQFILDTDSRIRQLRSDRFDTVQIGARYDCGISPDHRFYVNELTRFANADTFSGLLAPPHDQIIGPLAKMIAQKFLM
;
A
#
# COMPACT_ATOMS: atom_id res chain seq x y z
N MET A 1 1.59 31.07 4.66
CA MET A 1 1.48 32.40 4.03
C MET A 1 1.44 32.22 2.53
N PRO A 2 0.70 33.05 1.79
CA PRO A 2 0.69 33.00 0.33
C PRO A 2 2.08 33.39 -0.21
N LEU A 3 2.52 32.74 -1.28
CA LEU A 3 3.80 33.09 -1.90
C LEU A 3 3.76 34.51 -2.46
N THR A 4 4.86 35.23 -2.26
CA THR A 4 5.18 36.44 -3.01
C THR A 4 5.48 36.11 -4.46
N VAL A 5 5.46 37.12 -5.33
CA VAL A 5 5.78 36.96 -6.76
C VAL A 5 7.22 36.44 -6.95
N ASP A 6 8.16 36.86 -6.11
CA ASP A 6 9.56 36.47 -6.22
C ASP A 6 9.83 35.05 -5.72
N GLU A 7 9.16 34.61 -4.65
CA GLU A 7 9.24 33.21 -4.21
C GLU A 7 8.64 32.26 -5.25
N ALA A 8 7.48 32.62 -5.82
CA ALA A 8 6.87 31.83 -6.89
C ALA A 8 7.74 31.80 -8.15
N TRP A 9 8.43 32.91 -8.46
CA TRP A 9 9.38 32.97 -9.56
C TRP A 9 10.61 32.11 -9.33
N SER A 10 11.16 32.08 -8.12
CA SER A 10 12.30 31.23 -7.77
C SER A 10 11.99 29.76 -8.03
N LEU A 11 10.78 29.30 -7.66
CA LEU A 11 10.34 27.91 -7.91
C LEU A 11 10.25 27.61 -9.42
N ILE A 12 9.81 28.57 -10.22
CA ILE A 12 9.71 28.46 -11.68
C ILE A 12 11.10 28.37 -12.31
N ASP A 13 12.03 29.23 -11.88
CA ASP A 13 13.40 29.25 -12.38
C ASP A 13 14.15 27.96 -12.03
N ASP A 14 13.97 27.44 -10.81
CA ASP A 14 14.53 26.16 -10.38
C ASP A 14 13.98 24.99 -11.21
N ALA A 15 12.68 24.96 -11.49
CA ALA A 15 12.09 23.94 -12.35
C ALA A 15 12.59 24.03 -13.80
N LEU A 16 12.77 25.25 -14.32
CA LEU A 16 13.31 25.46 -15.66
C LEU A 16 14.75 24.94 -15.75
N LYS A 17 15.61 25.28 -14.79
CA LYS A 17 16.99 24.76 -14.68
C LYS A 17 17.01 23.23 -14.51
N SER A 18 16.08 22.69 -13.72
CA SER A 18 15.92 21.25 -13.56
C SER A 18 15.56 20.58 -14.88
N LEU A 19 14.63 21.13 -15.66
CA LEU A 19 14.26 20.59 -16.98
C LEU A 19 15.35 20.70 -18.03
N GLN A 20 16.16 21.76 -17.96
CA GLN A 20 17.30 21.95 -18.88
C GLN A 20 18.44 20.95 -18.57
N SER A 21 18.67 20.64 -17.30
CA SER A 21 19.71 19.70 -16.86
C SER A 21 19.25 18.24 -16.91
N CYS A 22 18.03 17.95 -16.43
CA CYS A 22 17.41 16.65 -16.39
C CYS A 22 16.46 16.50 -17.58
N ARG A 23 16.84 15.68 -18.56
CA ARG A 23 16.03 15.42 -19.77
C ARG A 23 14.73 14.65 -19.50
N PHE A 24 14.34 14.38 -18.25
CA PHE A 24 13.16 13.59 -17.88
C PHE A 24 12.44 14.19 -16.67
N LEU A 25 11.11 14.06 -16.65
CA LEU A 25 10.28 14.38 -15.49
C LEU A 25 10.31 13.23 -14.49
N SER A 26 10.48 13.54 -13.20
CA SER A 26 10.18 12.59 -12.12
C SER A 26 8.70 12.20 -12.14
N VAL A 27 8.36 11.05 -11.55
CA VAL A 27 6.96 10.59 -11.43
C VAL A 27 6.06 11.64 -10.78
N ARG A 28 6.60 12.38 -9.79
CA ARG A 28 5.87 13.47 -9.12
C ARG A 28 5.56 14.62 -10.08
N GLU A 29 6.53 15.03 -10.89
CA GLU A 29 6.35 16.11 -11.86
C GLU A 29 5.40 15.71 -12.99
N GLN A 30 5.48 14.46 -13.48
CA GLN A 30 4.53 13.94 -14.46
C GLN A 30 3.09 14.02 -13.95
N LYS A 31 2.85 13.70 -12.67
CA LYS A 31 1.52 13.81 -12.05
C LYS A 31 1.04 15.25 -11.96
N LYS A 32 1.91 16.20 -11.60
CA LYS A 32 1.56 17.63 -11.58
C LYS A 32 1.17 18.13 -12.97
N VAL A 33 1.92 17.74 -14.01
CA VAL A 33 1.62 18.07 -15.40
C VAL A 33 0.29 17.47 -15.86
N LEU A 34 0.04 16.20 -15.55
CA LEU A 34 -1.24 15.53 -15.84
C LEU A 34 -2.42 16.21 -15.13
N HIS A 35 -2.24 16.61 -13.88
CA HIS A 35 -3.26 17.34 -13.12
C HIS A 35 -3.57 18.71 -13.75
N ALA A 36 -2.54 19.46 -14.17
CA ALA A 36 -2.72 20.74 -14.87
C ALA A 36 -3.44 20.55 -16.22
N LEU A 37 -3.08 19.51 -16.99
CA LEU A 37 -3.73 19.15 -18.24
C LEU A 37 -5.21 18.86 -18.06
N ARG A 38 -5.57 18.00 -17.11
CA ARG A 38 -6.98 17.69 -16.80
C ARG A 38 -7.74 18.91 -16.31
N THR A 39 -7.07 19.78 -15.54
CA THR A 39 -7.66 21.05 -15.10
C THR A 39 -8.00 21.94 -16.29
N LEU A 40 -7.09 22.06 -17.27
CA LEU A 40 -7.32 22.84 -18.49
C LEU A 40 -8.34 22.22 -19.47
N GLN A 41 -8.49 20.89 -19.45
CA GLN A 41 -9.44 20.13 -20.25
C GLN A 41 -10.87 20.11 -19.67
N ALA A 42 -11.05 20.45 -18.40
CA ALA A 42 -12.37 20.55 -17.78
C ALA A 42 -13.22 21.64 -18.47
N SER A 43 -14.50 21.38 -18.69
CA SER A 43 -15.39 22.30 -19.43
C SER A 43 -15.65 23.59 -18.64
N PRO A 44 -15.67 24.77 -19.28
CA PRO A 44 -16.08 26.02 -18.63
C PRO A 44 -17.47 25.93 -17.96
N SER A 45 -18.38 25.12 -18.51
CA SER A 45 -19.73 24.92 -17.96
C SER A 45 -19.75 24.20 -16.60
N GLU A 46 -18.71 23.44 -16.24
CA GLU A 46 -18.55 22.85 -14.90
C GLU A 46 -18.03 23.86 -13.86
N MET A 47 -17.51 25.01 -14.32
CA MET A 47 -16.88 26.03 -13.48
C MET A 47 -17.80 27.23 -13.17
N ASP A 48 -18.94 27.33 -13.84
CA ASP A 48 -19.87 28.47 -13.75
C ASP A 48 -21.24 28.13 -13.11
N ASP A 49 -21.44 26.93 -12.54
CA ASP A 49 -22.66 26.59 -11.78
C ASP A 49 -22.73 27.38 -10.45
N PRO A 50 -23.68 28.34 -10.30
CA PRO A 50 -23.85 29.17 -9.09
C PRO A 50 -24.10 28.36 -7.81
N ASN A 51 -24.66 27.15 -7.95
CA ASN A 51 -25.05 26.31 -6.83
C ASN A 51 -23.90 25.40 -6.33
N GLN A 52 -22.85 25.18 -7.13
CA GLN A 52 -21.67 24.39 -6.74
C GLN A 52 -20.51 25.24 -6.18
N LEU A 53 -20.65 26.57 -6.19
CA LEU A 53 -19.64 27.57 -5.82
C LEU A 53 -19.22 27.62 -4.33
N ARG A 54 -19.72 26.70 -3.48
CA ARG A 54 -19.50 26.72 -2.02
C ARG A 54 -18.34 25.86 -1.52
N SER A 55 -17.75 25.01 -2.36
CA SER A 55 -16.60 24.19 -1.98
C SER A 55 -15.29 24.99 -2.04
N PRO A 56 -14.49 25.08 -0.94
CA PRO A 56 -13.17 25.70 -0.97
C PRO A 56 -12.23 25.09 -2.01
N SER A 57 -12.32 23.77 -2.24
CA SER A 57 -11.52 23.08 -3.26
C SER A 57 -11.87 23.55 -4.68
N MET A 58 -13.15 23.74 -4.99
CA MET A 58 -13.59 24.23 -6.30
C MET A 58 -13.12 25.66 -6.58
N GLN A 59 -13.16 26.53 -5.56
CA GLN A 59 -12.65 27.91 -5.70
C GLN A 59 -11.14 27.94 -5.96
N LYS A 60 -10.37 27.07 -5.28
CA LYS A 60 -8.94 26.93 -5.55
C LYS A 60 -8.70 26.43 -6.99
N ARG A 61 -9.47 25.42 -7.44
CA ARG A 61 -9.38 24.84 -8.80
C ARG A 61 -9.69 25.86 -9.88
N ARG A 62 -10.71 26.72 -9.67
CA ARG A 62 -11.04 27.82 -10.58
C ARG A 62 -9.92 28.85 -10.70
N LYS A 63 -9.34 29.27 -9.58
CA LYS A 63 -8.19 30.20 -9.56
C LYS A 63 -6.97 29.61 -10.27
N PHE A 64 -6.71 28.31 -10.06
CA PHE A 64 -5.63 27.61 -10.73
C PHE A 64 -5.87 27.46 -12.23
N TYR A 65 -7.09 27.08 -12.64
CA TYR A 65 -7.51 27.05 -14.03
C TYR A 65 -7.33 28.40 -14.73
N GLY A 66 -7.82 29.49 -14.11
CA GLY A 66 -7.69 30.84 -14.66
C GLY A 66 -6.22 31.26 -14.85
N PHE A 67 -5.37 30.96 -13.86
CA PHE A 67 -3.94 31.19 -13.97
C PHE A 67 -3.29 30.37 -15.09
N LEU A 68 -3.55 29.06 -15.15
CA LEU A 68 -2.98 28.20 -16.20
C LEU A 68 -3.43 28.62 -17.60
N ARG A 69 -4.68 29.08 -17.75
CA ARG A 69 -5.17 29.66 -19.02
C ARG A 69 -4.44 30.94 -19.39
N MET A 70 -4.23 31.84 -18.44
CA MET A 70 -3.44 33.05 -18.64
C MET A 70 -2.00 32.71 -19.07
N VAL A 71 -1.37 31.73 -18.42
CA VAL A 71 -0.01 31.27 -18.79
C VAL A 71 -0.01 30.60 -20.17
N LEU A 72 -1.00 29.77 -20.49
CA LEU A 72 -1.12 29.14 -21.80
C LEU A 72 -1.23 30.18 -22.91
N HIS A 73 -2.04 31.22 -22.69
CA HIS A 73 -2.24 32.29 -23.65
C HIS A 73 -0.99 33.16 -23.82
N SER A 74 -0.36 33.57 -22.71
CA SER A 74 0.74 34.55 -22.75
C SER A 74 2.13 33.93 -22.95
N CYS A 75 2.33 32.67 -22.56
CA CYS A 75 3.63 32.00 -22.53
C CYS A 75 3.66 30.69 -23.34
N GLY A 76 2.50 30.24 -23.84
CA GLY A 76 2.36 29.00 -24.59
C GLY A 76 2.47 27.71 -23.74
N PRO A 77 2.39 26.54 -24.39
CA PRO A 77 2.43 25.22 -23.74
C PRO A 77 3.65 24.98 -22.85
N ASN A 78 4.82 25.48 -23.25
CA ASN A 78 6.05 25.29 -22.46
C ASN A 78 6.00 26.08 -21.16
N GLY A 79 5.46 27.31 -21.19
CA GLY A 79 5.24 28.10 -19.97
C GLY A 79 4.27 27.42 -19.01
N VAL A 80 3.21 26.79 -19.53
CA VAL A 80 2.28 25.99 -18.71
C VAL A 80 2.97 24.80 -18.10
N LEU A 81 3.82 24.10 -18.86
CA LEU A 81 4.55 22.94 -18.35
C LEU A 81 5.43 23.31 -17.15
N VAL A 82 6.22 24.37 -17.27
CA VAL A 82 7.08 24.85 -16.18
C VAL A 82 6.25 25.33 -15.00
N ALA A 83 5.18 26.09 -15.25
CA ALA A 83 4.28 26.54 -14.19
C ALA A 83 3.61 25.36 -13.46
N ALA A 84 3.18 24.33 -14.17
CA ALA A 84 2.54 23.13 -13.60
C ALA A 84 3.51 22.32 -12.74
N ILE A 85 4.78 22.24 -13.13
CA ILE A 85 5.82 21.54 -12.34
C ILE A 85 6.10 22.29 -11.04
N SER A 86 6.14 23.62 -11.13
CA SER A 86 6.63 24.50 -10.06
C SER A 86 5.55 24.87 -9.05
N LEU A 87 4.32 25.08 -9.51
CA LEU A 87 3.24 25.67 -8.73
C LEU A 87 2.07 24.68 -8.58
N THR A 88 1.50 24.63 -7.38
CA THR A 88 0.28 23.85 -7.12
C THR A 88 -0.96 24.74 -7.18
N GLN A 89 -2.13 24.11 -7.28
CA GLN A 89 -3.41 24.78 -7.16
C GLN A 89 -3.51 25.67 -5.92
N THR A 90 -3.03 25.19 -4.77
CA THR A 90 -3.07 25.96 -3.52
C THR A 90 -2.14 27.16 -3.53
N THR A 91 -0.91 26.98 -4.02
CA THR A 91 0.04 28.09 -4.19
C THR A 91 -0.60 29.21 -4.99
N VAL A 92 -1.15 28.88 -6.16
CA VAL A 92 -1.79 29.85 -7.05
C VAL A 92 -3.06 30.44 -6.44
N SER A 93 -3.88 29.63 -5.76
CA SER A 93 -5.13 30.09 -5.15
C SER A 93 -4.92 31.03 -3.96
N GLY A 94 -3.81 30.85 -3.23
CA GLY A 94 -3.42 31.67 -2.09
C GLY A 94 -2.88 33.04 -2.50
N MET A 95 -2.35 33.16 -3.72
CA MET A 95 -1.91 34.45 -4.26
C MET A 95 -3.10 35.43 -4.39
N THR A 96 -2.85 36.72 -4.30
CA THR A 96 -3.82 37.74 -4.70
C THR A 96 -3.97 37.75 -6.23
N ASN A 97 -5.02 38.39 -6.74
CA ASN A 97 -5.15 38.61 -8.19
C ASN A 97 -3.93 39.37 -8.73
N ASP A 98 -3.45 40.39 -8.01
CA ASP A 98 -2.29 41.17 -8.40
C ASP A 98 -1.01 40.35 -8.44
N HIS A 99 -0.79 39.46 -7.46
CA HIS A 99 0.36 38.56 -7.48
C HIS A 99 0.29 37.58 -8.66
N ARG A 100 -0.88 37.00 -8.96
CA ARG A 100 -1.04 36.11 -10.13
C ARG A 100 -0.78 36.86 -11.44
N ASN A 101 -1.33 38.06 -11.59
CA ASN A 101 -1.15 38.90 -12.77
C ASN A 101 0.31 39.35 -12.94
N ALA A 102 0.96 39.75 -11.85
CA ALA A 102 2.37 40.13 -11.84
C ALA A 102 3.28 38.94 -12.20
N LEU A 103 3.01 37.75 -11.64
CA LEU A 103 3.72 36.53 -11.99
C LEU A 103 3.49 36.15 -13.46
N GLY A 104 2.26 36.29 -13.96
CA GLY A 104 1.92 36.09 -15.38
C GLY A 104 2.71 37.02 -16.31
N ARG A 105 2.83 38.30 -15.96
CA ARG A 105 3.66 39.26 -16.70
C ARG A 105 5.15 38.88 -16.65
N LYS A 106 5.65 38.46 -15.48
CA LYS A 106 7.04 38.01 -15.30
C LYS A 106 7.33 36.78 -16.17
N LEU A 107 6.43 35.79 -16.18
CA LEU A 107 6.48 34.63 -17.07
C LEU A 107 6.49 35.03 -18.55
N ALA A 108 5.59 35.93 -18.96
CA ALA A 108 5.51 36.37 -20.36
C ALA A 108 6.75 37.15 -20.82
N SER A 109 7.44 37.84 -19.91
CA SER A 109 8.68 38.56 -20.22
C SER A 109 9.88 37.64 -20.49
N HIS A 110 9.79 36.36 -20.09
CA HIS A 110 10.86 35.38 -20.28
C HIS A 110 10.77 34.76 -21.69
N LYS A 111 11.75 35.04 -22.55
CA LYS A 111 11.71 34.68 -23.98
C LYS A 111 12.12 33.24 -24.27
N ASP A 112 12.81 32.58 -23.35
CA ASP A 112 13.46 31.28 -23.60
C ASP A 112 12.78 30.12 -22.86
N TRP A 113 11.55 29.80 -23.26
CA TRP A 113 10.86 28.57 -22.83
C TRP A 113 11.31 27.33 -23.62
N GLN A 114 12.52 27.35 -24.18
CA GLN A 114 13.04 26.24 -24.99
C GLN A 114 13.37 25.06 -24.08
N LEU A 115 12.45 24.10 -24.03
CA LEU A 115 12.64 22.84 -23.35
C LEU A 115 13.42 21.87 -24.25
N PRO A 116 14.22 20.94 -23.69
CA PRO A 116 14.91 19.93 -24.47
C PRO A 116 13.96 19.13 -25.38
N ALA A 117 14.45 18.73 -26.55
CA ALA A 117 13.74 17.83 -27.46
C ALA A 117 13.68 16.41 -26.86
N ASN A 118 12.77 16.20 -25.90
CA ASN A 118 12.48 14.90 -25.29
C ASN A 118 11.08 14.41 -25.71
N PRO A 119 10.91 13.17 -26.21
CA PRO A 119 9.62 12.64 -26.64
C PRO A 119 8.49 12.72 -25.60
N HIS A 120 8.78 12.51 -24.31
CA HIS A 120 7.79 12.60 -23.24
C HIS A 120 7.36 14.04 -22.95
N LEU A 121 8.30 14.98 -22.92
CA LEU A 121 7.97 16.41 -22.78
C LEU A 121 7.17 16.89 -24.00
N GLN A 122 7.56 16.46 -25.21
CA GLN A 122 6.85 16.80 -26.44
C GLN A 122 5.44 16.21 -26.48
N SER A 123 5.20 15.03 -25.89
CA SER A 123 3.85 14.47 -25.76
C SER A 123 2.95 15.36 -24.90
N PHE A 124 3.43 15.85 -23.76
CA PHE A 124 2.66 16.79 -22.92
C PHE A 124 2.44 18.14 -23.60
N VAL A 125 3.47 18.67 -24.26
CA VAL A 125 3.38 19.91 -25.04
C VAL A 125 2.37 19.77 -26.19
N ALA A 126 2.33 18.62 -26.87
CA ALA A 126 1.35 18.34 -27.92
C ALA A 126 -0.09 18.31 -27.37
N GLN A 127 -0.30 17.68 -26.20
CA GLN A 127 -1.60 17.67 -25.53
C GLN A 127 -2.04 19.08 -25.13
N LEU A 128 -1.12 19.91 -24.63
CA LEU A 128 -1.41 21.32 -24.30
C LEU A 128 -1.71 22.16 -25.54
N ARG A 129 -1.04 21.91 -26.67
CA ARG A 129 -1.35 22.57 -27.96
C ARG A 129 -2.74 22.23 -28.48
N ALA A 130 -3.23 21.02 -28.21
CA ALA A 130 -4.56 20.58 -28.62
C ALA A 130 -5.70 21.24 -27.82
N ILE A 131 -5.39 21.96 -26.75
CA ILE A 131 -6.39 22.71 -25.97
C ILE A 131 -6.71 24.00 -26.73
N ASN A 132 -7.90 24.06 -27.34
CA ASN A 132 -8.35 25.22 -28.09
C ASN A 132 -8.24 26.51 -27.24
N PRO A 133 -7.63 27.58 -27.77
CA PRO A 133 -7.74 28.90 -27.17
C PRO A 133 -9.21 29.34 -27.28
N VAL A 134 -9.88 29.52 -26.14
CA VAL A 134 -11.20 30.14 -26.11
C VAL A 134 -10.97 31.61 -26.44
N GLY A 135 -11.48 32.08 -27.57
CA GLY A 135 -11.35 33.47 -28.00
C GLY A 135 -12.01 34.41 -27.00
N GLY A 136 -11.20 35.11 -26.22
CA GLY A 136 -11.65 36.11 -25.26
C GLY A 136 -10.45 36.78 -24.60
N THR A 137 -10.43 38.11 -24.59
CA THR A 137 -9.46 38.93 -23.88
C THR A 137 -9.60 38.66 -22.38
N PHE A 138 -8.75 37.80 -21.81
CA PHE A 138 -8.68 37.56 -20.37
C PHE A 138 -7.97 38.73 -19.67
N LEU A 139 -8.71 39.80 -19.39
CA LEU A 139 -8.40 40.73 -18.31
C LEU A 139 -9.18 40.28 -17.07
N CYS A 140 -8.47 39.92 -16.00
CA CYS A 140 -9.06 39.76 -14.67
C CYS A 140 -9.65 41.10 -14.22
N GLN A 141 -10.87 41.44 -14.61
CA GLN A 141 -11.62 42.55 -14.04
C GLN A 141 -12.56 42.05 -12.93
N GLU A 142 -12.34 42.65 -11.75
CA GLU A 142 -13.22 42.82 -10.58
C GLU A 142 -14.37 41.83 -10.38
N LEU A 143 -14.16 40.88 -9.48
CA LEU A 143 -15.23 40.14 -8.79
C LEU A 143 -15.02 40.25 -7.28
N ASP A 144 -15.15 41.47 -6.76
CA ASP A 144 -15.48 41.72 -5.37
C ASP A 144 -16.66 42.69 -5.36
N SER A 145 -17.84 42.21 -4.98
CA SER A 145 -18.95 43.09 -4.60
C SER A 145 -19.58 42.62 -3.29
N HIS A 146 -19.76 43.61 -2.42
CA HIS A 146 -20.21 43.53 -1.04
C HIS A 146 -21.65 43.05 -0.86
N ASN A 147 -21.89 42.53 0.36
CA ASN A 147 -23.17 42.15 0.96
C ASN A 147 -24.35 43.11 0.68
N HIS A 148 -25.54 42.55 0.40
CA HIS A 148 -26.80 42.91 1.07
C HIS A 148 -27.91 41.86 0.87
N ARG A 149 -28.57 41.47 1.98
CA ARG A 149 -29.95 40.94 2.06
C ARG A 149 -30.93 42.13 2.10
N PRO A 150 -32.25 42.04 1.79
CA PRO A 150 -33.20 41.02 2.33
C PRO A 150 -34.45 40.60 1.48
N GLY A 151 -35.15 39.53 1.93
CA GLY A 151 -36.59 39.20 1.76
C GLY A 151 -37.10 38.83 0.34
N THR A 152 -38.10 37.97 0.08
CA THR A 152 -39.11 37.20 0.83
C THR A 152 -39.72 36.14 -0.16
N PRO A 153 -40.77 35.31 0.13
CA PRO A 153 -40.82 33.90 -0.27
C PRO A 153 -41.77 33.57 -1.43
N GLY A 154 -41.59 32.43 -2.10
CA GLY A 154 -42.55 31.95 -3.08
C GLY A 154 -42.35 30.51 -3.57
N ALA A 155 -43.44 29.73 -3.44
CA ALA A 155 -43.81 28.50 -4.17
C ALA A 155 -43.08 27.18 -3.85
N GLN A 156 -43.77 26.36 -3.04
CA GLN A 156 -43.62 24.91 -2.97
C GLN A 156 -44.06 24.25 -4.28
N GLU A 157 -43.16 23.52 -4.93
CA GLU A 157 -43.51 22.48 -5.91
C GLU A 157 -43.46 21.10 -5.24
N LYS A 158 -44.61 20.43 -5.21
CA LYS A 158 -44.79 19.05 -4.73
C LYS A 158 -44.04 18.09 -5.66
N ARG A 159 -42.94 17.49 -5.20
CA ARG A 159 -42.36 16.29 -5.81
C ARG A 159 -42.80 15.05 -5.05
N ASN A 160 -43.39 14.14 -5.81
CA ASN A 160 -43.94 12.87 -5.38
C ASN A 160 -42.94 12.02 -4.57
N ASN A 161 -43.36 11.64 -3.37
CA ASN A 161 -42.74 10.63 -2.52
C ASN A 161 -42.70 9.27 -3.23
N ARG A 162 -41.53 8.88 -3.76
CA ARG A 162 -41.11 7.48 -3.71
C ARG A 162 -40.24 7.35 -2.46
N GLY A 163 -40.68 6.52 -1.51
CA GLY A 163 -39.98 6.33 -0.24
C GLY A 163 -38.50 5.98 -0.48
N PRO A 164 -37.58 6.48 0.36
CA PRO A 164 -36.18 6.11 0.23
C PRO A 164 -36.05 4.61 0.51
N SER A 165 -35.57 3.87 -0.48
CA SER A 165 -34.94 2.57 -0.27
C SER A 165 -33.84 2.78 0.77
N MET A 166 -34.11 2.45 2.05
CA MET A 166 -33.13 2.63 3.12
C MET A 166 -31.96 1.68 2.86
N THR A 167 -30.84 2.24 2.43
CA THR A 167 -29.57 1.51 2.34
C THR A 167 -29.18 1.04 3.75
N PRO A 168 -28.76 -0.23 3.93
CA PRO A 168 -28.36 -0.74 5.24
C PRO A 168 -27.26 0.13 5.85
N SER A 169 -27.36 0.41 7.14
CA SER A 169 -26.33 1.12 7.88
C SER A 169 -25.12 0.21 8.11
N ARG A 170 -23.97 0.62 7.58
CA ARG A 170 -22.70 -0.14 7.66
C ARG A 170 -21.75 0.53 8.63
N HIS A 171 -21.11 -0.28 9.47
CA HIS A 171 -20.16 0.19 10.46
C HIS A 171 -18.92 -0.69 10.51
N ILE A 172 -17.76 -0.05 10.68
CA ILE A 172 -16.47 -0.74 10.82
C ILE A 172 -15.86 -0.35 12.17
N MET A 173 -15.52 -1.34 12.98
CA MET A 173 -14.71 -1.15 14.17
C MET A 173 -13.32 -1.72 13.88
N TRP A 174 -12.34 -0.84 13.73
CA TRP A 174 -10.93 -1.24 13.60
C TRP A 174 -10.31 -1.37 14.98
N VAL A 175 -9.63 -2.48 15.23
CA VAL A 175 -8.93 -2.74 16.49
C VAL A 175 -7.46 -3.03 16.19
N GLY A 176 -6.59 -2.13 16.62
CA GLY A 176 -5.14 -2.26 16.50
C GLY A 176 -4.53 -2.85 17.76
N ILE A 177 -3.66 -3.83 17.59
CA ILE A 177 -2.81 -4.35 18.67
C ILE A 177 -1.43 -3.71 18.50
N PRO A 178 -0.97 -2.85 19.41
CA PRO A 178 0.31 -2.16 19.28
C PRO A 178 1.49 -3.13 19.39
N THR A 179 2.51 -3.00 18.53
CA THR A 179 3.63 -3.94 18.47
C THR A 179 4.98 -3.29 18.27
N GLY A 180 5.98 -3.80 18.99
CA GLY A 180 7.36 -3.33 18.89
C GLY A 180 7.63 -2.06 19.71
N PRO A 181 8.92 -1.73 19.92
CA PRO A 181 9.32 -0.52 20.63
C PRO A 181 9.33 0.72 19.74
N ASP A 182 9.39 0.54 18.42
CA ASP A 182 9.61 1.63 17.46
C ASP A 182 8.31 2.31 17.06
N THR A 183 8.35 3.64 16.96
CA THR A 183 7.22 4.44 16.47
C THR A 183 7.05 4.30 14.97
N MET A 184 5.86 4.65 14.46
CA MET A 184 5.50 4.42 13.05
C MET A 184 6.40 5.19 12.09
N LYS A 185 6.89 6.37 12.47
CA LYS A 185 7.84 7.16 11.66
C LYS A 185 9.12 6.40 11.32
N HIS A 186 9.59 5.52 12.21
CA HIS A 186 10.83 4.75 12.03
C HIS A 186 10.62 3.39 11.36
N ASN A 187 9.39 3.05 10.97
CA ASN A 187 9.06 1.78 10.32
C ASN A 187 8.56 1.97 8.87
N PRO A 188 9.47 2.07 7.88
CA PRO A 188 9.09 2.31 6.48
C PRO A 188 8.39 1.13 5.80
N TYR A 189 8.32 -0.02 6.46
CA TYR A 189 7.67 -1.22 5.91
C TYR A 189 6.16 -1.25 6.18
N LEU A 190 5.73 -0.63 7.28
CA LEU A 190 4.34 -0.60 7.73
C LEU A 190 3.67 0.76 7.57
N HIS A 191 4.43 1.85 7.45
CA HIS A 191 3.85 3.17 7.29
C HIS A 191 3.53 3.54 5.85
N VAL A 192 2.60 4.47 5.72
CA VAL A 192 2.28 5.21 4.51
C VAL A 192 2.48 6.71 4.83
N PRO A 193 3.45 7.39 4.18
CA PRO A 193 3.64 8.81 4.38
C PRO A 193 2.58 9.58 3.61
N ILE A 194 1.85 10.44 4.31
CA ILE A 194 0.84 11.32 3.73
C ILE A 194 1.31 12.76 3.89
N CYS A 195 1.64 13.40 2.77
CA CYS A 195 1.90 14.82 2.72
C CYS A 195 0.57 15.55 2.45
N PHE A 196 0.06 16.31 3.42
CA PHE A 196 -1.21 17.02 3.26
C PHE A 196 -1.15 18.11 2.17
N LYS A 197 0.05 18.58 1.81
CA LYS A 197 0.23 19.47 0.63
C LYS A 197 0.06 18.72 -0.69
N ASP A 198 0.36 17.43 -0.71
CA ASP A 198 0.21 16.59 -1.91
C ASP A 198 -1.20 16.00 -2.01
N LEU A 199 -1.95 15.86 -0.91
CA LEU A 199 -3.36 15.46 -0.94
C LEU A 199 -4.21 16.34 -1.87
N GLU A 200 -3.91 17.63 -1.94
CA GLU A 200 -4.57 18.58 -2.83
C GLU A 200 -4.31 18.29 -4.32
N ILE A 201 -3.19 17.62 -4.65
CA ILE A 201 -2.88 17.13 -6.00
C ILE A 201 -3.66 15.83 -6.29
N PHE A 202 -3.95 15.06 -5.25
CA PHE A 202 -4.70 13.80 -5.31
C PHE A 202 -6.21 13.97 -5.11
N GLU A 203 -6.74 15.20 -5.10
CA GLU A 203 -8.18 15.53 -5.11
C GLU A 203 -8.81 15.21 -6.50
N GLU A 204 -8.61 13.98 -6.97
CA GLU A 204 -9.46 13.39 -8.00
C GLU A 204 -10.76 12.91 -7.34
N VAL A 205 -11.89 13.02 -8.04
CA VAL A 205 -13.23 12.68 -7.51
C VAL A 205 -13.29 11.25 -6.94
N ASP A 206 -12.45 10.35 -7.45
CA ASP A 206 -12.40 8.94 -7.07
C ASP A 206 -11.14 8.53 -6.29
N SER A 207 -10.33 9.49 -5.82
CA SER A 207 -9.14 9.18 -5.03
C SER A 207 -9.52 8.63 -3.66
N PRO A 208 -8.97 7.47 -3.24
CA PRO A 208 -9.24 6.92 -1.92
C PRO A 208 -8.74 7.84 -0.80
N PHE A 209 -7.76 8.71 -1.09
CA PHE A 209 -7.24 9.70 -0.16
C PHE A 209 -8.24 10.81 0.19
N GLY A 210 -9.37 10.93 -0.52
CA GLY A 210 -10.49 11.76 -0.06
C GLY A 210 -11.09 11.30 1.28
N ALA A 211 -10.67 10.15 1.82
CA ALA A 211 -11.01 9.69 3.16
C ALA A 211 -10.16 10.31 4.28
N VAL A 212 -9.14 11.11 3.93
CA VAL A 212 -8.13 11.61 4.86
C VAL A 212 -8.17 13.13 4.93
N SER A 213 -8.13 13.68 6.14
CA SER A 213 -7.93 15.11 6.41
C SER A 213 -6.93 15.31 7.55
N LYS A 214 -6.39 16.53 7.68
CA LYS A 214 -5.46 16.85 8.77
C LYS A 214 -6.12 16.74 10.14
N ASP A 215 -7.38 17.18 10.25
CA ASP A 215 -8.13 17.15 11.50
C ASP A 215 -8.40 15.70 11.93
N LEU A 216 -8.88 14.86 10.99
CA LEU A 216 -9.08 13.43 11.24
C LEU A 216 -7.79 12.73 11.72
N MET A 217 -6.65 13.05 11.09
CA MET A 217 -5.36 12.48 11.50
C MET A 217 -4.91 12.99 12.87
N GLY A 218 -5.27 14.22 13.24
CA GLY A 218 -5.08 14.76 14.59
C GLY A 218 -5.86 13.96 15.63
N ASP A 219 -7.16 13.77 15.41
CA ASP A 219 -8.04 13.01 16.31
C ASP A 219 -7.57 11.55 16.46
N LEU A 220 -7.19 10.91 15.35
CA LEU A 220 -6.68 9.54 15.36
C LEU A 220 -5.32 9.42 16.05
N LYS A 221 -4.44 10.42 15.94
CA LYS A 221 -3.16 10.42 16.65
C LYS A 221 -3.38 10.29 18.15
N ASP A 222 -4.26 11.10 18.70
CA ASP A 222 -4.46 11.16 20.15
C ASP A 222 -5.18 9.91 20.66
N LYS A 223 -5.98 9.27 19.81
CA LYS A 223 -6.66 8.00 20.12
C LYS A 223 -5.75 6.77 20.01
N LEU A 224 -4.94 6.67 18.95
CA LEU A 224 -4.19 5.45 18.63
C LEU A 224 -2.75 5.47 19.14
N GLY A 225 -2.15 6.64 19.21
CA GLY A 225 -0.77 6.84 19.63
C GLY A 225 0.29 6.59 18.54
N PRO A 226 1.57 6.80 18.88
CA PRO A 226 2.68 6.87 17.93
C PRO A 226 3.03 5.54 17.26
N LEU A 227 2.54 4.42 17.80
CA LEU A 227 2.72 3.10 17.20
C LEU A 227 1.83 2.87 15.98
N PHE A 228 0.84 3.72 15.72
CA PHE A 228 -0.01 3.64 14.53
C PHE A 228 0.00 4.90 13.70
N LEU A 229 0.26 6.06 14.32
CA LEU A 229 0.22 7.33 13.63
C LEU A 229 1.16 8.33 14.31
N GLU A 230 2.04 8.94 13.53
CA GLU A 230 2.99 9.94 14.02
C GLU A 230 3.18 11.06 12.98
N PHE A 231 3.18 12.32 13.43
CA PHE A 231 3.51 13.45 12.56
C PHE A 231 5.01 13.62 12.43
N ASP A 232 5.46 14.11 11.29
CA ASP A 232 6.84 14.52 11.11
C ASP A 232 7.22 15.66 12.09
N ASP A 233 8.46 15.66 12.58
CA ASP A 233 8.95 16.70 13.49
C ASP A 233 9.03 18.03 12.76
N ASP A 234 9.38 17.98 11.47
CA ASP A 234 9.38 19.13 10.61
C ASP A 234 7.93 19.47 10.19
N LYS A 235 7.31 20.36 10.97
CA LYS A 235 5.98 20.91 10.71
C LYS A 235 5.87 21.56 9.32
N ALA A 236 6.97 22.03 8.73
CA ALA A 236 6.95 22.63 7.40
C ALA A 236 6.71 21.60 6.30
N ARG A 237 7.15 20.35 6.49
CA ARG A 237 6.87 19.24 5.56
C ARG A 237 5.39 18.87 5.53
N ASN A 238 4.67 19.05 6.64
CA ASN A 238 3.23 18.75 6.76
C ASN A 238 2.93 17.29 6.35
N VAL A 239 3.74 16.37 6.89
CA VAL A 239 3.67 14.93 6.64
C VAL A 239 3.20 14.21 7.90
N VAL A 240 2.38 13.18 7.73
CA VAL A 240 2.04 12.20 8.76
C VAL A 240 2.40 10.79 8.27
N TYR A 241 2.94 9.96 9.15
CA TYR A 241 3.22 8.56 8.91
C TYR A 241 2.09 7.75 9.52
N VAL A 242 1.29 7.10 8.67
CA VAL A 242 0.08 6.37 9.09
C VAL A 242 0.31 4.88 8.86
N HIS A 243 -0.04 4.06 9.84
CA HIS A 243 -0.01 2.61 9.67
C HIS A 243 -0.92 2.17 8.53
N GLN A 244 -0.41 1.31 7.65
CA GLN A 244 -1.09 0.85 6.43
C GLN A 244 -2.53 0.35 6.68
N SER A 245 -2.81 -0.32 7.80
CA SER A 245 -4.14 -0.87 8.08
C SER A 245 -5.16 0.19 8.48
N VAL A 246 -4.71 1.28 9.14
CA VAL A 246 -5.56 2.42 9.47
C VAL A 246 -6.03 3.08 8.18
N LEU A 247 -5.08 3.37 7.28
CA LEU A 247 -5.37 4.02 6.01
C LEU A 247 -6.23 3.12 5.10
N MET A 248 -5.93 1.83 5.05
CA MET A 248 -6.73 0.86 4.30
C MET A 248 -8.19 0.83 4.77
N ILE A 249 -8.47 0.85 6.08
CA ILE A 249 -9.85 0.86 6.57
C ILE A 249 -10.55 2.20 6.36
N LEU A 250 -9.84 3.33 6.40
CA LEU A 250 -10.41 4.61 5.97
C LEU A 250 -10.88 4.56 4.50
N PHE A 251 -10.09 3.93 3.63
CA PHE A 251 -10.46 3.74 2.23
C PHE A 251 -11.69 2.83 2.09
N VAL A 252 -11.74 1.72 2.84
CA VAL A 252 -12.90 0.81 2.86
C VAL A 252 -14.15 1.55 3.32
N ALA A 253 -14.07 2.32 4.41
CA ALA A 253 -15.19 3.09 4.95
C ALA A 253 -15.76 4.07 3.91
N ARG A 254 -14.88 4.81 3.22
CA ARG A 254 -15.27 5.71 2.12
C ARG A 254 -15.95 4.96 0.97
N LEU A 255 -15.39 3.84 0.53
CA LEU A 255 -15.94 3.03 -0.57
C LEU A 255 -17.32 2.46 -0.26
N LEU A 256 -17.59 2.15 1.02
CA LEU A 256 -18.84 1.57 1.48
C LEU A 256 -19.88 2.59 1.95
N ASN A 257 -19.50 3.86 2.02
CA ASN A 257 -20.23 4.89 2.77
C ASN A 257 -20.56 4.43 4.20
N ALA A 258 -19.59 3.76 4.85
CA ALA A 258 -19.70 3.21 6.19
C ALA A 258 -19.13 4.17 7.23
N THR A 259 -19.67 4.14 8.44
CA THR A 259 -19.03 4.79 9.59
C THR A 259 -17.87 3.92 10.10
N VAL A 260 -16.84 4.55 10.65
CA VAL A 260 -15.67 3.83 11.18
C VAL A 260 -15.25 4.37 12.54
N GLU A 261 -14.94 3.46 13.46
CA GLU A 261 -14.32 3.75 14.75
C GLU A 261 -13.02 2.96 14.92
N PHE A 262 -12.01 3.60 15.49
CA PHE A 262 -10.68 3.00 15.71
C PHE A 262 -10.43 2.78 17.19
N TYR A 263 -9.84 1.65 17.56
CA TYR A 263 -9.58 1.26 18.95
C TYR A 263 -8.14 0.78 19.10
N ASN A 264 -7.44 1.24 20.14
CA ASN A 264 -6.18 0.66 20.57
C ASN A 264 -6.48 -0.42 21.61
N TRP A 265 -6.21 -1.68 21.29
CA TRP A 265 -6.59 -2.81 22.15
C TRP A 265 -6.02 -2.72 23.56
N LYS A 266 -4.81 -2.13 23.70
CA LYS A 266 -4.13 -2.00 24.99
C LYS A 266 -4.85 -1.06 25.94
N SER A 267 -5.47 0.01 25.44
CA SER A 267 -6.13 1.03 26.28
C SER A 267 -7.66 0.95 26.24
N ASP A 268 -8.24 0.45 25.15
CA ASP A 268 -9.66 0.66 24.84
C ASP A 268 -10.51 -0.61 24.94
N LYS A 269 -9.99 -1.70 25.52
CA LYS A 269 -10.67 -3.01 25.59
C LYS A 269 -12.12 -2.93 26.10
N GLU A 270 -12.35 -2.25 27.22
CA GLU A 270 -13.69 -2.11 27.78
C GLU A 270 -14.59 -1.21 26.93
N ALA A 271 -14.04 -0.10 26.42
CA ALA A 271 -14.78 0.84 25.58
C ALA A 271 -15.23 0.17 24.27
N PHE A 272 -14.32 -0.57 23.61
CA PHE A 272 -14.60 -1.39 22.44
C PHE A 272 -15.72 -2.39 22.73
N THR A 273 -15.59 -3.19 23.78
CA THR A 273 -16.56 -4.25 24.10
C THR A 273 -17.95 -3.67 24.34
N ARG A 274 -18.05 -2.58 25.12
CA ARG A 274 -19.34 -1.89 25.37
C ARG A 274 -19.95 -1.34 24.08
N LYS A 275 -19.15 -0.70 23.23
CA LYS A 275 -19.62 -0.11 21.96
C LYS A 275 -20.05 -1.18 20.96
N ALA A 276 -19.30 -2.27 20.84
CA ALA A 276 -19.63 -3.40 20.00
C ALA A 276 -20.95 -4.07 20.42
N LEU A 277 -21.20 -4.19 21.73
CA LEU A 277 -22.48 -4.70 22.25
C LEU A 277 -23.64 -3.73 22.04
N ALA A 278 -23.41 -2.43 22.18
CA ALA A 278 -24.45 -1.39 22.08
C ALA A 278 -24.73 -0.90 20.64
N SER A 279 -23.96 -1.35 19.64
CA SER A 279 -24.13 -0.91 18.25
C SER A 279 -25.51 -1.27 17.70
N ASN A 280 -26.19 -0.35 17.03
CA ASN A 280 -27.49 -0.58 16.39
C ASN A 280 -27.39 -0.64 14.86
N HIS A 281 -26.19 -0.79 14.31
CA HIS A 281 -25.96 -0.86 12.87
C HIS A 281 -26.40 -2.19 12.27
N ASP A 282 -26.88 -2.18 11.03
CA ASP A 282 -27.36 -3.38 10.35
C ASP A 282 -26.23 -4.37 10.02
N GLN A 283 -25.03 -3.85 9.74
CA GLN A 283 -23.85 -4.63 9.43
C GLN A 283 -22.63 -4.05 10.15
N VAL A 284 -21.93 -4.87 10.94
CA VAL A 284 -20.72 -4.48 11.67
C VAL A 284 -19.54 -5.34 11.24
N LEU A 285 -18.49 -4.71 10.71
CA LEU A 285 -17.18 -5.33 10.47
C LEU A 285 -16.26 -5.06 11.66
N LEU A 286 -15.77 -6.11 12.31
CA LEU A 286 -14.67 -6.00 13.27
C LEU A 286 -13.37 -6.31 12.53
N PHE A 287 -12.57 -5.29 12.24
CA PHE A 287 -11.28 -5.47 11.58
C PHE A 287 -10.14 -5.48 12.60
N ILE A 288 -9.45 -6.59 12.71
CA ILE A 288 -8.34 -6.78 13.65
C ILE A 288 -7.02 -6.57 12.91
N SER A 289 -6.26 -5.57 13.34
CA SER A 289 -4.91 -5.29 12.86
C SER A 289 -3.90 -5.75 13.91
N ASN A 290 -3.45 -7.00 13.79
CA ASN A 290 -2.41 -7.57 14.64
C ASN A 290 -1.09 -7.65 13.87
N THR A 291 -0.16 -6.73 14.15
CA THR A 291 1.20 -6.78 13.59
C THR A 291 2.16 -7.59 14.46
N SER A 292 1.65 -8.30 15.49
CA SER A 292 2.49 -9.02 16.45
C SER A 292 2.63 -10.46 16.00
N CYS A 293 3.80 -11.00 16.28
CA CYS A 293 4.12 -12.39 16.00
C CYS A 293 4.03 -13.22 17.28
N ASP A 294 3.24 -12.75 18.26
CA ASP A 294 3.09 -13.28 19.61
C ASP A 294 1.59 -13.57 19.89
N GLU A 295 1.30 -14.30 20.98
CA GLU A 295 -0.06 -14.71 21.41
C GLU A 295 -0.96 -13.54 21.89
N THR A 296 -0.65 -12.30 21.50
CA THR A 296 -1.25 -11.07 22.07
C THR A 296 -2.68 -10.79 21.65
N ALA A 297 -3.21 -11.51 20.65
CA ALA A 297 -4.57 -11.33 20.16
C ALA A 297 -5.58 -12.35 20.71
N GLU A 298 -5.14 -13.36 21.46
CA GLU A 298 -6.01 -14.43 21.95
C GLU A 298 -7.16 -13.88 22.81
N ASP A 299 -6.87 -12.86 23.64
CA ASP A 299 -7.86 -12.23 24.50
C ASP A 299 -8.89 -11.40 23.70
N LEU A 300 -8.46 -10.76 22.60
CA LEU A 300 -9.34 -10.08 21.65
C LEU A 300 -10.25 -11.10 20.95
N TYR A 301 -9.70 -12.20 20.45
CA TYR A 301 -10.50 -13.23 19.79
C TYR A 301 -11.52 -13.89 20.72
N ARG A 302 -11.23 -14.03 22.02
CA ARG A 302 -12.24 -14.47 23.00
C ARG A 302 -13.41 -13.50 23.12
N VAL A 303 -13.15 -12.19 23.05
CA VAL A 303 -14.21 -11.17 23.06
C VAL A 303 -15.00 -11.20 21.75
N THR A 304 -14.33 -11.36 20.62
CA THR A 304 -15.03 -11.43 19.33
C THR A 304 -15.86 -12.71 19.17
N ASP A 305 -15.38 -13.85 19.68
CA ASP A 305 -16.16 -15.11 19.72
C ASP A 305 -17.49 -14.90 20.47
N TYR A 306 -17.45 -14.18 21.60
CA TYR A 306 -18.66 -13.81 22.34
C TYR A 306 -19.56 -12.86 21.54
N LEU A 307 -18.99 -11.84 20.89
CA LEU A 307 -19.74 -10.88 20.08
C LEU A 307 -20.45 -11.55 18.90
N GLU A 308 -19.78 -12.43 18.17
CA GLU A 308 -20.37 -13.19 17.06
C GLU A 308 -21.46 -14.15 17.55
N ALA A 309 -21.32 -14.73 18.76
CA ALA A 309 -22.33 -15.61 19.35
C ALA A 309 -23.62 -14.87 19.77
N VAL A 310 -23.50 -13.63 20.26
CA VAL A 310 -24.65 -12.84 20.74
C VAL A 310 -25.21 -11.88 19.69
N ARG A 311 -24.52 -11.71 18.55
CA ARG A 311 -24.92 -10.78 17.48
C ARG A 311 -24.71 -11.38 16.09
N ALA A 312 -25.81 -11.67 15.39
CA ALA A 312 -25.77 -12.19 14.02
C ALA A 312 -25.27 -11.18 12.96
N ASN A 313 -25.26 -9.88 13.28
CA ASN A 313 -24.83 -8.81 12.36
C ASN A 313 -23.35 -8.42 12.46
N VAL A 314 -22.59 -9.12 13.31
CA VAL A 314 -21.16 -8.89 13.49
C VAL A 314 -20.37 -9.90 12.65
N ARG A 315 -19.38 -9.42 11.89
CA ARG A 315 -18.41 -10.26 11.18
C ARG A 315 -17.00 -9.85 11.59
N VAL A 316 -16.16 -10.82 11.94
CA VAL A 316 -14.77 -10.59 12.37
C VAL A 316 -13.79 -10.91 11.25
N TYR A 317 -12.81 -10.02 11.04
CA TYR A 317 -11.76 -10.19 10.03
C TYR A 317 -10.36 -9.79 10.54
N PRO A 318 -9.33 -10.64 10.37
CA PRO A 318 -9.42 -12.06 9.98
C PRO A 318 -10.19 -12.89 11.02
N THR A 319 -10.67 -14.07 10.62
CA THR A 319 -11.30 -15.00 11.58
C THR A 319 -10.26 -15.55 12.56
N LYS A 320 -10.71 -16.03 13.72
CA LYS A 320 -9.82 -16.68 14.70
C LYS A 320 -9.07 -17.87 14.11
N SER A 321 -9.74 -18.68 13.28
CA SER A 321 -9.14 -19.84 12.64
C SER A 321 -8.04 -19.43 11.67
N GLU A 322 -8.26 -18.39 10.87
CA GLU A 322 -7.22 -17.85 10.00
C GLU A 322 -6.07 -17.24 10.78
N TRP A 323 -6.34 -16.38 11.77
CA TRP A 323 -5.29 -15.80 12.61
C TRP A 323 -4.40 -16.88 13.25
N SER A 324 -5.01 -17.88 13.88
CA SER A 324 -4.30 -19.01 14.48
C SER A 324 -3.46 -19.77 13.46
N TRP A 325 -3.99 -19.95 12.25
CA TRP A 325 -3.27 -20.59 11.15
C TRP A 325 -2.08 -19.76 10.66
N THR A 326 -2.25 -18.44 10.48
CA THR A 326 -1.17 -17.54 10.03
C THR A 326 0.00 -17.46 11.00
N LEU A 327 -0.25 -17.66 12.30
CA LEU A 327 0.78 -17.72 13.32
C LEU A 327 1.64 -18.99 13.23
N GLN A 328 1.18 -20.02 12.53
CA GLN A 328 1.89 -21.29 12.36
C GLN A 328 2.25 -21.53 10.89
N LYS A 329 3.52 -21.27 10.54
CA LYS A 329 4.05 -21.46 9.17
C LYS A 329 3.84 -22.87 8.60
N VAL A 330 3.74 -23.88 9.46
CA VAL A 330 3.69 -25.30 9.07
C VAL A 330 2.49 -25.60 8.16
N GLY A 331 1.32 -25.03 8.46
CA GLY A 331 0.11 -25.27 7.68
C GLY A 331 0.21 -24.76 6.24
N ASP A 332 0.77 -23.57 6.09
CA ASP A 332 1.02 -22.97 4.76
C ASP A 332 2.08 -23.72 3.99
N ILE A 333 3.19 -24.07 4.65
CA ILE A 333 4.26 -24.83 4.00
C ILE A 333 3.76 -26.18 3.50
N ARG A 334 2.93 -26.88 4.29
CA ARG A 334 2.30 -28.13 3.85
C ARG A 334 1.38 -27.93 2.65
N THR A 335 0.52 -26.91 2.69
CA THR A 335 -0.36 -26.59 1.57
C THR A 335 0.42 -26.29 0.30
N LEU A 336 1.51 -25.53 0.40
CA LEU A 336 2.39 -25.24 -0.73
C LEU A 336 3.15 -26.49 -1.21
N ASP A 337 3.51 -27.43 -0.33
CA ASP A 337 4.12 -28.72 -0.71
C ASP A 337 3.12 -29.57 -1.51
N ASP A 338 1.88 -29.68 -1.03
CA ASP A 338 0.80 -30.43 -1.69
C ASP A 338 0.46 -29.85 -3.07
N LEU A 339 0.38 -28.51 -3.16
CA LEU A 339 0.16 -27.82 -4.44
C LEU A 339 1.31 -28.04 -5.41
N ALA A 340 2.56 -28.00 -4.92
CA ALA A 340 3.71 -28.21 -5.77
C ALA A 340 3.75 -29.64 -6.32
N GLN A 341 3.44 -30.63 -5.49
CA GLN A 341 3.30 -32.02 -5.90
C GLN A 341 2.18 -32.21 -6.94
N GLY A 342 0.99 -31.68 -6.67
CA GLY A 342 -0.16 -31.78 -7.59
C GLY A 342 0.04 -31.07 -8.93
N SER A 343 0.97 -30.11 -8.97
CA SER A 343 1.23 -29.27 -10.15
C SER A 343 2.55 -29.59 -10.84
N ASN A 344 3.28 -30.60 -10.35
CA ASN A 344 4.62 -30.95 -10.80
C ASN A 344 5.60 -29.75 -10.83
N THR A 345 5.48 -28.85 -9.86
CA THR A 345 6.41 -27.71 -9.68
C THR A 345 7.43 -28.03 -8.60
N TRP A 346 8.58 -27.36 -8.65
CA TRP A 346 9.63 -27.59 -7.66
C TRP A 346 9.39 -26.79 -6.37
N ARG A 347 9.67 -27.41 -5.22
CA ARG A 347 9.82 -26.72 -3.94
C ARG A 347 10.94 -27.37 -3.11
N PRO A 348 11.52 -26.61 -2.16
CA PRO A 348 12.46 -27.16 -1.20
C PRO A 348 11.80 -28.26 -0.39
N LYS A 349 12.40 -29.45 -0.34
CA LYS A 349 11.91 -30.54 0.53
C LYS A 349 11.78 -30.06 1.98
N THR A 350 10.64 -30.35 2.59
CA THR A 350 10.32 -30.01 3.98
C THR A 350 10.27 -31.26 4.85
N CYS A 351 10.90 -31.20 6.03
CA CYS A 351 10.56 -32.08 7.15
C CYS A 351 9.95 -31.24 8.27
N PHE A 352 8.73 -31.60 8.68
CA PHE A 352 7.96 -30.87 9.69
C PHE A 352 8.48 -31.02 11.13
N GLY A 353 9.69 -31.57 11.30
CA GLY A 353 10.38 -31.63 12.58
C GLY A 353 9.87 -32.70 13.54
N VAL A 354 8.97 -33.60 13.09
CA VAL A 354 8.42 -34.71 13.89
C VAL A 354 8.49 -36.01 13.08
N GLY A 355 8.68 -37.15 13.76
CA GLY A 355 8.68 -38.47 13.13
C GLY A 355 9.98 -38.83 12.42
N GLU A 356 9.91 -39.53 11.30
CA GLU A 356 11.08 -39.85 10.48
C GLU A 356 11.44 -38.66 9.58
N CYS A 357 12.72 -38.30 9.57
CA CYS A 357 13.21 -37.21 8.74
C CYS A 357 13.46 -37.70 7.32
N LEU A 358 12.64 -37.23 6.38
CA LEU A 358 12.77 -37.53 4.95
C LEU A 358 13.84 -36.68 4.23
N LEU A 359 14.46 -35.70 4.91
CA LEU A 359 15.59 -34.98 4.35
C LEU A 359 16.85 -35.85 4.39
N THR A 360 17.13 -36.51 3.27
CA THR A 360 18.45 -37.10 2.98
C THR A 360 19.49 -35.98 2.88
N GLN A 361 20.76 -36.24 3.25
CA GLN A 361 21.82 -35.22 3.29
C GLN A 361 21.80 -34.31 2.04
N PRO A 362 21.33 -33.05 2.13
CA PRO A 362 21.32 -32.13 1.01
C PRO A 362 22.75 -31.80 0.62
N GLN A 363 22.94 -31.36 -0.64
CA GLN A 363 24.23 -30.88 -1.13
C GLN A 363 24.84 -29.88 -0.12
N GLY A 364 26.04 -30.20 0.39
CA GLY A 364 26.78 -29.36 1.33
C GLY A 364 26.43 -29.53 2.82
N GLY A 365 25.57 -30.49 3.20
CA GLY A 365 25.35 -30.87 4.61
C GLY A 365 24.65 -29.81 5.46
N LYS A 366 23.92 -28.87 4.84
CA LYS A 366 23.19 -27.78 5.49
C LYS A 366 21.67 -27.93 5.38
N MET A 367 20.96 -27.33 6.32
CA MET A 367 19.50 -27.17 6.32
C MET A 367 19.10 -25.77 6.76
N VAL A 368 17.87 -25.39 6.41
CA VAL A 368 17.22 -24.19 6.95
C VAL A 368 16.30 -24.63 8.09
N LEU A 369 16.65 -24.27 9.32
CA LEU A 369 15.84 -24.50 10.51
C LEU A 369 14.94 -23.30 10.76
N LYS A 370 13.64 -23.52 10.91
CA LYS A 370 12.63 -22.46 11.09
C LYS A 370 11.75 -22.78 12.30
N ARG A 371 11.53 -21.80 13.19
CA ARG A 371 10.47 -21.88 14.20
C ARG A 371 9.10 -21.73 13.54
N SER A 372 8.14 -22.58 13.90
CA SER A 372 6.78 -22.53 13.34
C SER A 372 6.08 -21.20 13.60
N HIS A 373 6.34 -20.61 14.77
CA HIS A 373 5.76 -19.36 15.24
C HIS A 373 6.84 -18.26 15.33
N SER A 374 7.01 -17.49 14.25
CA SER A 374 7.98 -16.39 14.17
C SER A 374 7.76 -15.54 12.92
N CYS A 375 8.27 -14.32 12.90
CA CYS A 375 8.24 -13.43 11.73
C CYS A 375 9.60 -12.76 11.49
N ALA A 376 9.71 -12.05 10.35
CA ALA A 376 10.87 -11.24 9.98
C ALA A 376 12.23 -11.97 10.07
N GLY A 377 12.25 -13.27 9.77
CA GLY A 377 13.49 -14.07 9.76
C GLY A 377 14.15 -14.31 11.13
N ARG A 378 13.63 -13.77 12.24
CA ARG A 378 14.30 -13.78 13.57
C ARG A 378 14.72 -15.17 14.06
N GLU A 379 13.94 -16.19 13.69
CA GLU A 379 14.13 -17.58 14.13
C GLU A 379 14.36 -18.53 12.93
N VAL A 380 14.97 -18.00 11.87
CA VAL A 380 15.42 -18.75 10.70
C VAL A 380 16.94 -18.87 10.74
N GLN A 381 17.46 -20.10 10.71
CA GLN A 381 18.90 -20.35 10.77
C GLN A 381 19.33 -21.34 9.70
N VAL A 382 20.42 -21.03 8.98
CA VAL A 382 21.11 -22.01 8.15
C VAL A 382 22.12 -22.74 9.02
N VAL A 383 21.92 -24.04 9.24
CA VAL A 383 22.72 -24.85 10.17
C VAL A 383 23.16 -26.15 9.52
N ALA A 384 24.18 -26.80 10.10
CA ALA A 384 24.57 -28.15 9.68
C ALA A 384 23.43 -29.15 9.95
N MET A 385 23.27 -30.16 9.08
CA MET A 385 22.27 -31.24 9.21
C MET A 385 22.38 -32.01 10.53
N THR A 386 23.54 -31.97 11.19
CA THR A 386 23.79 -32.59 12.50
C THR A 386 23.20 -31.80 13.67
N LYS A 387 22.92 -30.49 13.50
CA LYS A 387 22.39 -29.62 14.54
C LYS A 387 20.87 -29.74 14.65
N ARG A 388 20.42 -30.80 15.31
CA ARG A 388 19.00 -31.22 15.38
C ARG A 388 18.39 -31.08 16.78
N ASP A 389 19.03 -30.33 17.68
CA ASP A 389 18.64 -30.14 19.08
C ASP A 389 17.19 -29.63 19.24
N LYS A 390 16.71 -28.83 18.29
CA LYS A 390 15.35 -28.27 18.27
C LYS A 390 14.31 -29.14 17.56
N LEU A 391 14.73 -30.24 16.93
CA LEU A 391 13.88 -31.09 16.10
C LEU A 391 13.50 -32.37 16.84
N LEU A 392 12.23 -32.77 16.72
CA LEU A 392 11.71 -34.02 17.27
C LEU A 392 11.81 -35.18 16.27
N CYS A 393 12.25 -34.94 15.03
CA CYS A 393 12.39 -35.96 14.00
C CYS A 393 13.74 -36.68 14.06
N LYS A 394 13.69 -38.00 13.86
CA LYS A 394 14.86 -38.88 13.83
C LYS A 394 15.55 -38.81 12.47
N ALA A 395 16.87 -38.63 12.47
CA ALA A 395 17.64 -38.65 11.23
C ALA A 395 17.51 -40.03 10.54
N PRO A 396 17.49 -40.08 9.20
CA PRO A 396 17.52 -41.35 8.49
C PRO A 396 18.86 -42.04 8.81
N VAL A 397 18.79 -43.22 9.43
CA VAL A 397 19.97 -44.01 9.77
C VAL A 397 20.40 -44.79 8.52
N PRO A 398 21.64 -44.66 8.02
CA PRO A 398 22.11 -45.52 6.94
C PRO A 398 22.10 -46.98 7.40
N ASP A 399 21.58 -47.89 6.56
CA ASP A 399 21.37 -49.33 6.85
C ASP A 399 22.59 -50.04 7.46
N GLN A 400 23.81 -49.54 7.20
CA GLN A 400 25.05 -50.10 7.73
C GLN A 400 25.31 -49.81 9.23
N THR A 401 24.55 -48.92 9.88
CA THR A 401 24.71 -48.59 11.32
C THR A 401 23.58 -49.07 12.22
N ALA A 402 22.52 -49.66 11.65
CA ALA A 402 21.36 -50.15 12.40
C ALA A 402 21.69 -51.29 13.38
N LYS A 403 22.84 -51.97 13.23
CA LYS A 403 23.25 -53.09 14.10
C LYS A 403 24.01 -52.67 15.38
N TYR A 404 24.47 -51.42 15.52
CA TYR A 404 25.33 -51.02 16.65
C TYR A 404 24.75 -49.99 17.64
N LYS A 405 23.48 -49.56 17.48
CA LYS A 405 22.84 -48.62 18.43
C LYS A 405 21.50 -49.15 18.96
N LYS A 406 21.50 -50.35 19.53
CA LYS A 406 20.50 -50.77 20.53
C LYS A 406 21.10 -50.68 21.93
N ARG A 407 21.31 -49.46 22.44
CA ARG A 407 21.38 -49.11 23.87
C ARG A 407 21.82 -47.66 24.01
N GLY A 408 20.97 -46.86 24.66
CA GLY A 408 21.39 -45.60 25.28
C GLY A 408 20.78 -44.33 24.70
N ARG A 409 20.12 -43.58 25.59
CA ARG A 409 19.73 -42.17 25.51
C ARG A 409 18.40 -41.83 24.82
N TYR A 410 17.30 -42.15 25.49
CA TYR A 410 16.31 -41.11 25.78
C TYR A 410 16.94 -40.19 26.85
N GLN A 411 17.87 -39.31 26.45
CA GLN A 411 18.25 -38.17 27.29
C GLN A 411 17.23 -37.08 27.02
N GLY A 412 16.60 -36.58 28.09
CA GLY A 412 15.40 -35.76 28.07
C GLY A 412 15.36 -34.73 26.95
N VAL A 413 14.49 -34.96 25.98
CA VAL A 413 14.12 -33.93 25.01
C VAL A 413 13.36 -32.88 25.79
N GLN A 414 14.01 -31.75 26.03
CA GLN A 414 13.35 -30.59 26.60
C GLN A 414 12.28 -30.17 25.58
N LEU A 415 11.00 -30.34 25.92
CA LEU A 415 9.90 -29.83 25.11
C LEU A 415 10.07 -28.31 25.00
N HIS A 416 10.54 -27.84 23.86
CA HIS A 416 10.57 -26.42 23.58
C HIS A 416 9.13 -25.91 23.54
N ARG A 417 8.90 -24.71 24.10
CA ARG A 417 7.59 -24.01 24.03
C ARG A 417 7.08 -23.88 22.59
N PHE A 418 7.98 -23.84 21.61
CA PHE A 418 7.66 -23.68 20.19
C PHE A 418 8.17 -24.86 19.37
N LEU A 419 7.40 -25.24 18.35
CA LEU A 419 7.79 -26.25 17.39
C LEU A 419 8.75 -25.68 16.33
N TYR A 420 9.63 -26.53 15.83
CA TYR A 420 10.54 -26.22 14.74
C TYR A 420 10.36 -27.22 13.61
N PHE A 421 10.54 -26.76 12.38
CA PHE A 421 10.63 -27.58 11.18
C PHE A 421 11.90 -27.21 10.42
N HIS A 422 12.29 -28.04 9.46
CA HIS A 422 13.46 -27.75 8.65
C HIS A 422 13.23 -28.09 7.17
N GLN A 423 13.88 -27.32 6.31
CA GLN A 423 13.82 -27.46 4.86
C GLN A 423 15.21 -27.66 4.29
N GLU A 424 15.29 -28.24 3.09
CA GLU A 424 16.56 -28.30 2.36
C GLU A 424 17.10 -26.88 2.11
N TYR A 425 18.43 -26.74 2.19
CA TYR A 425 19.09 -25.48 1.90
C TYR A 425 19.11 -25.23 0.40
N VAL A 426 18.69 -24.03 -0.02
CA VAL A 426 18.63 -23.62 -1.42
C VAL A 426 19.73 -22.58 -1.69
N PRO A 427 20.87 -22.96 -2.30
CA PRO A 427 22.04 -22.07 -2.40
C PRO A 427 21.79 -20.80 -3.20
N THR A 428 20.90 -20.87 -4.20
CA THR A 428 20.52 -19.75 -5.07
C THR A 428 19.90 -18.59 -4.31
N PHE A 429 19.23 -18.84 -3.17
CA PHE A 429 18.57 -17.80 -2.38
C PHE A 429 19.52 -16.66 -1.99
N ARG A 430 20.77 -16.98 -1.61
CA ARG A 430 21.77 -15.96 -1.26
C ARG A 430 22.17 -15.09 -2.46
N LYS A 431 22.28 -15.70 -3.64
CA LYS A 431 22.71 -15.01 -4.87
C LYS A 431 21.59 -14.14 -5.45
N THR A 432 20.38 -14.71 -5.52
CA THR A 432 19.25 -14.08 -6.22
C THR A 432 18.35 -13.27 -5.32
N GLY A 433 18.38 -13.50 -4.01
CA GLY A 433 17.37 -12.97 -3.10
C GLY A 433 16.00 -13.62 -3.33
N GLU A 434 14.97 -12.91 -2.90
CA GLU A 434 13.57 -13.33 -2.93
C GLU A 434 12.72 -12.31 -3.69
N PHE A 435 11.74 -12.80 -4.45
CA PHE A 435 10.75 -11.97 -5.13
C PHE A 435 9.49 -11.92 -4.28
N ARG A 436 8.96 -10.74 -4.00
CA ARG A 436 7.76 -10.56 -3.16
C ARG A 436 6.64 -10.02 -4.02
N VAL A 437 5.71 -10.88 -4.38
CA VAL A 437 4.64 -10.56 -5.34
C VAL A 437 3.32 -10.42 -4.60
N TRP A 438 2.72 -9.24 -4.70
CA TRP A 438 1.41 -8.93 -4.15
C TRP A 438 0.31 -9.26 -5.14
N VAL A 439 -0.62 -10.11 -4.71
CA VAL A 439 -1.83 -10.45 -5.45
C VAL A 439 -3.04 -9.94 -4.68
N CYS A 440 -3.94 -9.23 -5.36
CA CYS A 440 -5.22 -8.75 -4.81
C CYS A 440 -6.34 -9.14 -5.76
N GLY A 441 -7.36 -9.84 -5.26
CA GLY A 441 -8.49 -10.31 -6.07
C GLY A 441 -8.08 -11.11 -7.31
N GLY A 442 -7.05 -11.95 -7.18
CA GLY A 442 -6.53 -12.76 -8.29
C GLY A 442 -5.75 -11.98 -9.36
N ARG A 443 -5.24 -10.78 -9.05
CA ARG A 443 -4.39 -9.98 -9.95
C ARG A 443 -3.13 -9.52 -9.24
N VAL A 444 -1.99 -9.56 -9.94
CA VAL A 444 -0.75 -8.95 -9.42
C VAL A 444 -0.92 -7.44 -9.39
N VAL A 445 -0.70 -6.82 -8.23
CA VAL A 445 -0.77 -5.36 -8.05
C VAL A 445 0.60 -4.72 -7.89
N CYS A 446 1.57 -5.47 -7.35
CA CYS A 446 2.93 -5.00 -7.17
C CYS A 446 3.89 -6.19 -7.02
N ALA A 447 5.15 -6.01 -7.40
CA ALA A 447 6.19 -7.01 -7.18
C ALA A 447 7.50 -6.32 -6.79
N PHE A 448 8.20 -6.93 -5.84
CA PHE A 448 9.48 -6.46 -5.33
C PHE A 448 10.53 -7.55 -5.40
N ARG A 449 11.79 -7.16 -5.26
CA ARG A 449 12.89 -8.04 -4.94
C ARG A 449 13.53 -7.59 -3.63
N THR A 450 13.73 -8.55 -2.73
CA THR A 450 14.55 -8.38 -1.53
C THR A 450 15.83 -9.19 -1.66
N LYS A 451 16.97 -8.55 -1.39
CA LYS A 451 18.27 -9.25 -1.32
C LYS A 451 19.06 -8.73 -0.12
N GLU A 452 19.80 -9.61 0.54
CA GLU A 452 20.82 -9.18 1.51
C GLU A 452 21.84 -8.29 0.80
N ASP A 453 22.13 -7.13 1.39
CA ASP A 453 23.20 -6.28 0.90
C ASP A 453 24.54 -6.86 1.36
N GLU A 454 25.30 -7.42 0.41
CA GLU A 454 26.61 -8.02 0.67
C GLU A 454 27.64 -7.01 1.18
N ASN A 455 27.43 -5.71 0.92
CA ASN A 455 28.31 -4.63 1.39
C ASN A 455 27.97 -4.16 2.80
N LEU A 456 26.80 -4.53 3.32
CA LEU A 456 26.30 -4.11 4.63
C LEU A 456 25.69 -5.30 5.39
N PRO A 457 26.50 -6.34 5.68
CA PRO A 457 26.04 -7.50 6.45
C PRO A 457 25.46 -7.05 7.80
N GLY A 458 24.19 -7.40 8.05
CA GLY A 458 23.46 -7.01 9.25
C GLY A 458 22.54 -5.79 9.13
N LYS A 459 22.50 -5.10 7.97
CA LYS A 459 21.49 -4.06 7.68
C LYS A 459 20.23 -4.63 7.00
N PRO A 460 19.10 -3.91 7.04
CA PRO A 460 17.86 -4.34 6.39
C PRO A 460 18.06 -4.72 4.92
N MET A 461 17.38 -5.79 4.48
CA MET A 461 17.43 -6.27 3.10
C MET A 461 17.14 -5.12 2.12
N ALA A 462 17.93 -5.01 1.05
CA ALA A 462 17.65 -4.07 -0.02
C ALA A 462 16.32 -4.48 -0.68
N LEU A 463 15.28 -3.66 -0.51
CA LEU A 463 13.99 -3.82 -1.16
C LEU A 463 13.93 -2.90 -2.38
N ARG A 464 13.57 -3.46 -3.55
CA ARG A 464 13.36 -2.67 -4.76
C ARG A 464 12.13 -3.17 -5.52
N GLN A 465 11.30 -2.25 -6.01
CA GLN A 465 10.24 -2.61 -6.95
C GLN A 465 10.85 -3.17 -8.24
N LEU A 466 10.25 -4.23 -8.81
CA LEU A 466 10.78 -4.83 -10.04
C LEU A 466 10.79 -3.81 -11.18
N ASP A 467 11.90 -3.79 -11.90
CA ASP A 467 12.07 -2.92 -13.07
C ASP A 467 11.38 -3.53 -14.29
N ILE A 468 10.25 -2.97 -14.68
CA ILE A 468 9.45 -3.42 -15.82
C ILE A 468 9.94 -2.89 -17.17
N ASN A 469 10.90 -1.95 -17.17
CA ASN A 469 11.42 -1.35 -18.39
C ASN A 469 12.63 -2.14 -18.90
N GLU A 470 13.57 -2.46 -18.03
CA GLU A 470 14.82 -3.15 -18.38
C GLU A 470 14.93 -4.59 -17.84
N TYR A 471 14.04 -4.97 -16.92
CA TYR A 471 14.02 -6.31 -16.31
C TYR A 471 15.35 -6.69 -15.65
N ASN A 472 16.08 -5.68 -15.13
CA ASN A 472 17.42 -5.86 -14.55
C ASN A 472 17.45 -6.84 -13.36
N ASP A 473 16.31 -7.05 -12.71
CA ASP A 473 16.16 -8.07 -11.65
C ASP A 473 16.42 -9.50 -12.13
N PHE A 474 16.38 -9.73 -13.45
CA PHE A 474 16.57 -11.02 -14.10
C PHE A 474 17.91 -11.13 -14.84
N ASN A 475 18.87 -10.21 -14.60
CA ASN A 475 20.22 -10.28 -15.18
C ASN A 475 20.98 -11.56 -14.79
N TRP A 476 20.59 -12.22 -13.70
CA TRP A 476 21.15 -13.53 -13.31
C TRP A 476 20.71 -14.67 -14.22
N TYR A 477 19.63 -14.49 -15.00
CA TYR A 477 19.04 -15.50 -15.88
C TYR A 477 19.53 -15.37 -17.32
N SER A 478 19.56 -14.14 -17.87
CA SER A 478 20.00 -13.91 -19.25
C SER A 478 20.49 -12.47 -19.47
N PRO A 479 21.52 -12.26 -20.31
CA PRO A 479 21.93 -10.94 -20.77
C PRO A 479 20.94 -10.34 -21.80
N ASP A 480 20.08 -11.16 -22.42
CA ASP A 480 19.08 -10.71 -23.39
C ASP A 480 17.81 -10.18 -22.72
N LYS A 481 17.37 -8.98 -23.13
CA LYS A 481 16.20 -8.30 -22.56
C LYS A 481 14.89 -9.06 -22.81
N CYS A 482 14.74 -9.68 -23.98
CA CYS A 482 13.51 -10.42 -24.30
C CYS A 482 13.35 -11.66 -23.42
N THR A 483 14.44 -12.39 -23.22
CA THR A 483 14.52 -13.56 -22.32
C THR A 483 14.26 -13.16 -20.87
N ARG A 484 14.78 -12.01 -20.41
CA ARG A 484 14.49 -11.49 -19.07
C ARG A 484 13.02 -11.12 -18.90
N LYS A 485 12.41 -10.49 -19.90
CA LYS A 485 10.97 -10.21 -19.89
C LYS A 485 10.16 -11.51 -19.80
N GLN A 486 10.48 -12.52 -20.59
CA GLN A 486 9.81 -13.82 -20.51
C GLN A 486 9.92 -14.43 -19.10
N LYS A 487 11.10 -14.31 -18.47
CA LYS A 487 11.30 -14.82 -17.10
C LYS A 487 10.53 -14.03 -16.04
N HIS A 488 10.39 -12.72 -16.23
CA HIS A 488 9.50 -11.88 -15.42
C HIS A 488 8.04 -12.31 -15.57
N ASP A 489 7.57 -12.50 -16.80
CA ASP A 489 6.18 -12.89 -17.08
C ASP A 489 5.89 -14.30 -16.52
N GLU A 490 6.86 -15.22 -16.60
CA GLU A 490 6.82 -16.54 -15.95
C GLU A 490 6.64 -16.43 -14.43
N LEU A 491 7.37 -15.53 -13.75
CA LEU A 491 7.22 -15.30 -12.30
C LEU A 491 5.79 -14.89 -11.96
N LEU A 492 5.25 -13.90 -12.68
CA LEU A 492 3.91 -13.39 -12.39
C LEU A 492 2.84 -14.45 -12.63
N GLN A 493 2.95 -15.20 -13.73
CA GLN A 493 2.01 -16.28 -14.04
C GLN A 493 2.10 -17.41 -13.01
N PHE A 494 3.31 -17.84 -12.63
CA PHE A 494 3.51 -18.86 -11.60
C PHE A 494 2.84 -18.49 -10.27
N ILE A 495 2.94 -17.22 -9.86
CA ILE A 495 2.29 -16.73 -8.65
C ILE A 495 0.76 -16.71 -8.80
N LEU A 496 0.23 -16.25 -9.93
CA LEU A 496 -1.21 -16.24 -10.19
C LEU A 496 -1.82 -17.65 -10.20
N ASP A 497 -1.12 -18.62 -10.78
CA ASP A 497 -1.55 -20.03 -10.79
C ASP A 497 -1.56 -20.61 -9.37
N THR A 498 -0.52 -20.30 -8.58
CA THR A 498 -0.43 -20.71 -7.17
C THR A 498 -1.55 -20.09 -6.33
N ASP A 499 -1.78 -18.78 -6.49
CA ASP A 499 -2.85 -18.04 -5.82
C ASP A 499 -4.24 -18.58 -6.15
N SER A 500 -4.49 -18.85 -7.44
CA SER A 500 -5.75 -19.44 -7.90
C SER A 500 -6.04 -20.78 -7.20
N ARG A 501 -5.04 -21.65 -7.11
CA ARG A 501 -5.18 -22.96 -6.44
C ARG A 501 -5.42 -22.83 -4.94
N ILE A 502 -4.73 -21.92 -4.25
CA ILE A 502 -4.98 -21.67 -2.82
C ILE A 502 -6.40 -21.15 -2.61
N ARG A 503 -6.85 -20.20 -3.43
CA ARG A 503 -8.22 -19.66 -3.33
C ARG A 503 -9.29 -20.72 -3.60
N GLN A 504 -9.00 -21.71 -4.43
CA GLN A 504 -9.91 -22.84 -4.71
C GLN A 504 -10.06 -23.83 -3.54
N LEU A 505 -9.15 -23.82 -2.55
CA LEU A 505 -9.27 -24.69 -1.37
C LEU A 505 -10.52 -24.39 -0.53
N ARG A 506 -11.07 -23.18 -0.62
CA ARG A 506 -12.28 -22.73 0.11
C ARG A 506 -12.24 -23.04 1.61
N SER A 507 -11.05 -23.00 2.20
CA SER A 507 -10.86 -23.16 3.65
C SER A 507 -10.87 -21.80 4.33
N ASP A 508 -11.52 -21.76 5.48
CA ASP A 508 -11.52 -20.64 6.43
C ASP A 508 -10.10 -20.20 6.87
N ARG A 509 -9.10 -21.08 6.76
CA ARG A 509 -7.67 -20.80 7.04
C ARG A 509 -6.98 -19.91 5.99
N PHE A 510 -7.65 -19.64 4.88
CA PHE A 510 -7.16 -18.82 3.76
C PHE A 510 -8.20 -17.75 3.36
N ASP A 511 -9.10 -17.37 4.26
CA ASP A 511 -10.23 -16.51 3.90
C ASP A 511 -9.80 -15.09 3.49
N THR A 512 -8.74 -14.53 4.09
CA THR A 512 -8.15 -13.25 3.67
C THR A 512 -7.33 -13.35 2.39
N VAL A 513 -6.87 -14.55 1.99
CA VAL A 513 -6.21 -14.74 0.68
C VAL A 513 -7.17 -14.45 -0.47
N GLN A 514 -8.48 -14.60 -0.25
CA GLN A 514 -9.51 -14.20 -1.23
C GLN A 514 -9.49 -12.69 -1.52
N ILE A 515 -9.04 -11.88 -0.56
CA ILE A 515 -8.87 -10.43 -0.72
C ILE A 515 -7.50 -10.15 -1.32
N GLY A 516 -6.45 -10.64 -0.67
CA GLY A 516 -5.09 -10.52 -1.17
C GLY A 516 -4.04 -11.11 -0.25
N ALA A 517 -2.88 -11.41 -0.83
CA ALA A 517 -1.74 -11.96 -0.14
C ALA A 517 -0.44 -11.57 -0.85
N ARG A 518 0.67 -11.67 -0.12
CA ARG A 518 2.03 -11.57 -0.63
C ARG A 518 2.64 -12.96 -0.74
N TYR A 519 3.21 -13.25 -1.90
CA TYR A 519 3.91 -14.49 -2.19
C TYR A 519 5.40 -14.21 -2.26
N ASP A 520 6.14 -14.81 -1.33
CA ASP A 520 7.58 -14.66 -1.20
C ASP A 520 8.23 -15.85 -1.92
N CYS A 521 8.80 -15.57 -3.09
CA CYS A 521 9.22 -16.54 -4.09
C CYS A 521 10.74 -16.60 -4.22
N GLY A 522 11.29 -17.81 -4.12
CA GLY A 522 12.69 -18.10 -4.41
C GLY A 522 12.89 -18.62 -5.83
N ILE A 523 14.16 -18.88 -6.16
CA ILE A 523 14.59 -19.53 -7.40
C ILE A 523 15.33 -20.80 -7.04
N SER A 524 14.99 -21.92 -7.64
CA SER A 524 15.67 -23.20 -7.47
C SER A 524 17.04 -23.23 -8.20
N PRO A 525 17.90 -24.24 -7.94
CA PRO A 525 19.15 -24.41 -8.68
C PRO A 525 18.96 -24.56 -10.20
N ASP A 526 17.82 -25.09 -10.66
CA ASP A 526 17.46 -25.22 -12.07
C ASP A 526 16.59 -24.07 -12.60
N HIS A 527 16.65 -22.91 -11.93
CA HIS A 527 16.03 -21.66 -12.34
C HIS A 527 14.49 -21.67 -12.38
N ARG A 528 13.83 -22.59 -11.68
CA ARG A 528 12.37 -22.61 -11.50
C ARG A 528 11.95 -21.76 -10.29
N PHE A 529 10.79 -21.14 -10.40
CA PHE A 529 10.19 -20.40 -9.29
C PHE A 529 9.56 -21.35 -8.27
N TYR A 530 9.59 -20.95 -7.00
CA TYR A 530 8.91 -21.64 -5.92
C TYR A 530 8.48 -20.66 -4.84
N VAL A 531 7.28 -20.87 -4.27
CA VAL A 531 6.82 -20.06 -3.13
C VAL A 531 7.46 -20.59 -1.85
N ASN A 532 8.27 -19.77 -1.20
CA ASN A 532 8.89 -20.05 0.09
C ASN A 532 7.94 -19.71 1.25
N GLU A 533 7.21 -18.61 1.15
CA GLU A 533 6.30 -18.12 2.19
C GLU A 533 5.06 -17.44 1.58
N LEU A 534 3.91 -17.63 2.25
CA LEU A 534 2.64 -16.98 1.95
C LEU A 534 2.27 -16.06 3.12
N THR A 535 2.15 -14.77 2.86
CA THR A 535 1.78 -13.79 3.90
C THR A 535 0.44 -13.16 3.55
N ARG A 536 -0.55 -13.31 4.43
CA ARG A 536 -1.89 -12.69 4.27
C ARG A 536 -1.76 -11.17 4.34
N PHE A 537 -2.61 -10.43 3.62
CA PHE A 537 -2.54 -8.98 3.59
C PHE A 537 -2.64 -8.34 4.99
N ALA A 538 -3.43 -8.92 5.89
CA ALA A 538 -3.64 -8.38 7.24
C ALA A 538 -2.35 -8.38 8.09
N ASN A 539 -1.40 -9.27 7.78
CA ASN A 539 -0.16 -9.45 8.53
C ASN A 539 1.09 -9.07 7.72
N ALA A 540 0.93 -8.69 6.45
CA ALA A 540 2.04 -8.45 5.54
C ALA A 540 2.45 -6.99 5.53
N ASP A 541 3.75 -6.73 5.62
CA ASP A 541 4.32 -5.43 5.28
C ASP A 541 4.02 -5.11 3.81
N THR A 542 3.27 -4.03 3.56
CA THR A 542 2.93 -3.59 2.20
C THR A 542 4.07 -2.85 1.54
N PHE A 543 5.01 -2.30 2.32
CA PHE A 543 6.10 -1.47 1.80
C PHE A 543 5.62 -0.20 1.07
N SER A 544 4.40 0.24 1.38
CA SER A 544 3.75 1.37 0.68
C SER A 544 4.57 2.65 0.78
N GLY A 545 5.23 2.91 1.92
CA GLY A 545 6.13 4.05 2.08
C GLY A 545 7.38 4.03 1.18
N LEU A 546 7.74 2.86 0.64
CA LEU A 546 8.87 2.69 -0.28
C LEU A 546 8.45 2.79 -1.76
N LEU A 547 7.14 2.84 -2.03
CA LEU A 547 6.61 3.05 -3.37
C LEU A 547 6.57 4.54 -3.71
N ALA A 548 6.42 4.87 -5.00
CA ALA A 548 6.17 6.25 -5.40
C ALA A 548 4.80 6.75 -4.88
N PRO A 549 4.68 8.04 -4.51
CA PRO A 549 3.39 8.65 -4.17
C PRO A 549 2.30 8.37 -5.23
N PRO A 550 1.03 8.18 -4.83
CA PRO A 550 0.51 8.44 -3.50
C PRO A 550 0.59 7.23 -2.57
N HIS A 551 1.48 6.27 -2.81
CA HIS A 551 1.73 5.14 -1.88
C HIS A 551 0.51 4.20 -1.71
N ASP A 552 -0.38 4.13 -2.71
CA ASP A 552 -1.62 3.34 -2.64
C ASP A 552 -1.68 2.13 -3.58
N GLN A 553 -0.61 1.82 -4.30
CA GLN A 553 -0.58 0.75 -5.31
C GLN A 553 -0.98 -0.62 -4.74
N ILE A 554 -0.83 -0.84 -3.43
CA ILE A 554 -1.21 -2.07 -2.72
C ILE A 554 -2.44 -1.85 -1.84
N ILE A 555 -2.41 -0.85 -0.94
CA ILE A 555 -3.52 -0.60 0.00
C ILE A 555 -4.83 -0.19 -0.68
N GLY A 556 -4.77 0.50 -1.84
CA GLY A 556 -5.95 0.90 -2.60
C GLY A 556 -6.70 -0.30 -3.19
N PRO A 557 -6.03 -1.18 -3.95
CA PRO A 557 -6.61 -2.44 -4.40
C PRO A 557 -7.13 -3.33 -3.26
N LEU A 558 -6.38 -3.45 -2.15
CA LEU A 558 -6.85 -4.20 -0.97
C LEU A 558 -8.14 -3.63 -0.41
N ALA A 559 -8.22 -2.31 -0.22
CA ALA A 559 -9.43 -1.65 0.27
C ALA A 559 -10.63 -1.90 -0.64
N LYS A 560 -10.45 -1.88 -1.97
CA LYS A 560 -11.50 -2.22 -2.94
C LYS A 560 -11.99 -3.66 -2.77
N MET A 561 -11.08 -4.61 -2.60
CA MET A 561 -11.43 -6.02 -2.40
C MET A 561 -12.13 -6.26 -1.06
N ILE A 562 -11.70 -5.61 0.03
CA ILE A 562 -12.37 -5.67 1.34
C ILE A 562 -13.80 -5.12 1.22
N ALA A 563 -13.96 -3.94 0.59
CA ALA A 563 -15.26 -3.34 0.39
C ALA A 563 -16.20 -4.28 -0.39
N GLN A 564 -15.72 -4.89 -1.48
CA GLN A 564 -16.49 -5.88 -2.24
C GLN A 564 -16.89 -7.08 -1.38
N LYS A 565 -15.98 -7.62 -0.57
CA LYS A 565 -16.27 -8.75 0.32
C LYS A 565 -17.30 -8.40 1.39
N PHE A 566 -17.30 -7.15 1.87
CA PHE A 566 -18.26 -6.70 2.88
C PHE A 566 -19.65 -6.34 2.30
N LEU A 567 -19.74 -6.10 0.98
CA LEU A 567 -21.02 -5.93 0.28
C LEU A 567 -21.72 -7.27 -0.01
N MET A 568 -20.98 -8.38 -0.04
CA MET A 568 -21.49 -9.74 -0.18
C MET A 568 -21.95 -10.31 1.17
#